data_AF-A0A3M5N6T3-F1
#
_entry.id   AF-A0A3M5N6T3-F1
#
_cell.length_a   1.000
_cell.length_b   1.000
_cell.length_c   1.000
_cell.angle_alpha   90.00
_cell.angle_beta   90.00
_cell.angle_gamma   90.00
#
_symmetry.space_group_name_H-M   'P 1'
#
loop_
_entity.id
_entity.type
_entity.pdbx_description
1 polymer ?
#
loop_
_entity_poly.entity_id
_entity_poly.type
_entity_poly.pdbx_seq_one_letter_code
_entity_poly.pdbx_strand_id
1 'polypeptide(L)' 'MEHAAQEFFAVRLFTDTPSGAEFYLRCGFQPVDEEHATHMKLLKRV' A
#
# COMPACT_ATOMS: atom_id res chain seq x y z
N MET A 1 -9.51 -12.07 0.45
CA MET A 1 -8.32 -11.35 -0.07
C MET A 1 -7.21 -12.30 -0.56
N GLU A 2 -7.30 -13.60 -0.29
CA GLU A 2 -6.22 -14.55 -0.60
C GLU A 2 -6.02 -14.76 -2.11
N HIS A 3 -7.09 -14.72 -2.90
CA HIS A 3 -7.00 -14.87 -4.37
C HIS A 3 -6.51 -13.60 -5.08
N ALA A 4 -6.94 -12.41 -4.64
CA ALA A 4 -6.49 -11.15 -5.26
C ALA A 4 -4.98 -10.94 -5.10
N ALA A 5 -4.40 -11.39 -3.98
CA ALA A 5 -2.96 -11.30 -3.76
C ALA A 5 -2.11 -12.11 -4.76
N GLN A 6 -2.70 -13.10 -5.45
CA GLN A 6 -2.00 -13.88 -6.49
C GLN A 6 -1.89 -13.11 -7.81
N GLU A 7 -2.82 -12.18 -8.04
CA GLU A 7 -2.95 -11.40 -9.28
C GLU A 7 -2.22 -10.05 -9.21
N PHE A 8 -1.89 -9.58 -8.00
CA PHE A 8 -1.22 -8.29 -7.80
C PHE A 8 0.15 -8.47 -7.15
N PHE A 9 1.16 -7.81 -7.72
CA PHE A 9 2.51 -7.77 -7.15
C PHE A 9 2.69 -6.65 -6.13
N ALA A 10 1.92 -5.56 -6.28
CA ALA A 10 1.99 -4.40 -5.41
C ALA A 10 0.62 -3.72 -5.33
N VAL A 11 0.32 -3.17 -4.16
CA VAL A 11 -0.81 -2.26 -3.96
C VAL A 11 -0.27 -0.87 -3.69
N ARG A 12 -0.77 0.11 -4.44
CA ARG A 12 -0.48 1.53 -4.26
C ARG A 12 -1.73 2.26 -3.81
N LEU A 13 -1.56 3.26 -2.94
CA LEU A 13 -2.67 4.08 -2.48
C LEU A 13 -2.23 5.50 -2.13
N PHE A 14 -3.22 6.38 -2.12
CA PHE A 14 -3.09 7.77 -1.71
C PHE A 14 -3.82 7.99 -0.38
N THR A 15 -3.20 8.74 0.52
CA THR A 15 -3.84 9.24 1.74
C THR A 15 -3.64 10.74 1.83
N ASP A 16 -4.71 11.47 2.11
CA ASP A 16 -4.74 12.93 2.29
C ASP A 16 -4.68 13.38 3.75
N THR A 17 -4.81 12.46 4.70
CA THR A 17 -4.79 12.77 6.13
C THR A 17 -3.59 12.13 6.85
N PRO A 18 -3.01 12.80 7.87
CA PRO A 18 -1.94 12.24 8.68
C PRO A 18 -2.32 10.91 9.33
N SER A 19 -3.55 10.80 9.86
CA SER A 19 -4.05 9.57 10.48
C SER A 19 -4.17 8.42 9.49
N GLY A 20 -4.55 8.69 8.24
CA GLY A 20 -4.58 7.69 7.16
C GLY A 20 -3.18 7.20 6.81
N ALA A 21 -2.22 8.12 6.67
CA ALA A 21 -0.82 7.78 6.43
C ALA A 21 -0.27 6.88 7.54
N GLU A 22 -0.45 7.29 8.81
CA GLU A 22 0.02 6.53 9.97
C GLU A 22 -0.62 5.13 10.04
N PHE A 23 -1.91 5.02 9.73
CA PHE A 23 -2.60 3.74 9.66
C PHE A 23 -1.95 2.79 8.64
N TYR A 24 -1.71 3.24 7.40
CA TYR A 24 -1.15 2.38 6.37
C TYR A 24 0.32 2.04 6.59
N LEU A 25 1.09 2.91 7.25
CA LEU A 25 2.43 2.57 7.74
C LEU A 25 2.39 1.38 8.71
N ARG A 26 1.46 1.37 9.68
CA ARG A 26 1.28 0.22 10.60
C ARG A 26 0.83 -1.05 9.89
N CYS A 27 0.08 -0.94 8.79
CA CYS A 27 -0.27 -2.07 7.94
C CYS A 27 0.88 -2.62 7.09
N GLY A 28 2.07 -2.01 7.17
CA GLY A 28 3.28 -2.43 6.46
C GLY A 28 3.36 -1.91 5.02
N PHE A 29 2.64 -0.83 4.71
CA PHE A 29 2.94 -0.04 3.52
C PHE A 29 4.14 0.88 3.80
N GLN A 30 4.86 1.23 2.74
CA GLN A 30 6.00 2.13 2.79
C GLN A 30 5.66 3.42 2.02
N PRO A 31 6.18 4.58 2.44
CA PRO A 31 5.97 5.84 1.73
C PRO A 31 6.65 5.81 0.37
N VAL A 32 6.03 6.44 -0.63
CA VAL A 32 6.56 6.59 -1.99
C VAL A 32 6.31 7.99 -2.50
N ASP A 33 7.15 8.44 -3.44
CA ASP A 33 7.00 9.70 -4.15
C ASP A 33 6.59 9.40 -5.59
N GLU A 34 5.29 9.18 -5.79
CA GLU A 34 4.69 8.91 -7.10
C GLU A 34 3.50 9.87 -7.30
N GLU A 35 3.22 10.26 -8.55
CA GLU A 35 2.21 11.26 -8.90
C GLU A 35 0.80 10.99 -8.32
N HIS A 36 0.45 9.71 -8.16
CA HIS A 36 -0.89 9.28 -7.72
C HIS A 36 -0.87 8.37 -6.48
N ALA A 37 0.28 8.23 -5.82
CA ALA A 37 0.39 7.36 -4.66
C ALA A 37 1.35 7.94 -3.62
N THR A 38 0.92 7.85 -2.37
CA THR A 38 1.72 8.21 -1.20
C THR A 38 2.34 6.98 -0.53
N HIS A 39 1.76 5.80 -0.77
CA HIS A 39 2.14 4.56 -0.10
C HIS A 39 2.08 3.36 -1.04
N MET A 40 2.97 2.39 -0.83
CA MET A 40 2.99 1.12 -1.56
C MET A 40 3.26 -0.05 -0.62
N LYS A 41 2.67 -1.21 -0.91
CA LYS A 41 3.05 -2.48 -0.29
C LYS A 41 3.25 -3.54 -1.35
N LEU A 42 4.40 -4.19 -1.32
CA LEU A 42 4.66 -5.40 -2.11
C LEU A 42 3.89 -6.57 -1.51
N LEU A 43 3.23 -7.34 -2.37
CA LEU A 43 2.51 -8.53 -1.99
C LEU A 43 3.43 -9.74 -2.16
N LYS A 44 3.57 -10.53 -1.10
CA LYS A 44 4.28 -11.81 -1.20
C LYS A 44 3.34 -12.80 -1.88
N ARG A 45 3.82 -13.48 -2.91
CA ARG A 45 3.18 -14.72 -3.37
C ARG A 45 3.34 -15.74 -2.24
N VAL A 46 2.20 -16.15 -1.68
CA VAL A 46 2.08 -17.33 -0.80
C VAL A 46 1.96 -18.58 -1.64
#